data_AF-A0A2X4WVX6-F1
#
_entry.id   AF-A0A2X4WVX6-F1
#
_cell.length_a   1.000
_cell.length_b   1.000
_cell.length_c   1.000
_cell.angle_alpha   90.00
_cell.angle_beta   90.00
_cell.angle_gamma   90.00
#
_symmetry.space_group_name_H-M   'P 1'
#
loop_
_entity.id
_entity.type
_entity.pdbx_description
1 polymer ?
#
loop_
_entity_poly.entity_id
_entity_poly.type
_entity_poly.pdbx_seq_one_letter_code
_entity_poly.pdbx_strand_id
1 'polypeptide(L)'
;MALIFVNGEGENVIGIHAGANAALSPALVDAQRERIAQADALLMQLESPLESVLAAARIAHQNHTTVALNPAPARELPDELLALVDIITPNETEAEKLTGVRVENDDDAAKAAQVLHVKGIRTVLITLGSRGVWPA
;
A
#
# COMPACT_ATOMS: atom_id res chain seq x y z
N MET A 1 5.19 -2.48 -18.49
CA MET A 1 5.56 -1.31 -19.32
C MET A 1 4.76 -0.13 -18.84
N ALA A 2 5.41 0.97 -18.47
CA ALA A 2 4.76 2.22 -18.10
C ALA A 2 4.85 3.20 -19.27
N LEU A 3 3.73 3.84 -19.62
CA LEU A 3 3.64 4.95 -20.56
C LEU A 3 3.46 6.22 -19.73
N ILE A 4 4.43 7.13 -19.78
CA ILE A 4 4.41 8.36 -18.99
C ILE A 4 4.11 9.52 -19.93
N PHE A 5 3.00 10.21 -19.68
CA PHE A 5 2.63 11.45 -20.35
C PHE A 5 2.89 12.61 -19.40
N VAL A 6 3.56 13.65 -19.88
CA VAL A 6 3.79 14.88 -19.11
C VAL A 6 3.02 16.01 -19.79
N ASN A 7 2.12 16.67 -19.06
CA ASN A 7 1.37 17.82 -19.60
C ASN A 7 2.22 19.11 -19.55
N GLY A 8 1.71 20.19 -20.15
CA GLY A 8 2.41 21.49 -20.18
C GLY A 8 2.62 22.14 -18.81
N GLU A 9 1.96 21.65 -17.77
CA GLU A 9 2.04 22.12 -16.39
C GLU A 9 3.02 21.28 -15.55
N GLY A 10 3.58 20.21 -16.11
CA GLY A 10 4.55 19.33 -15.44
C GLY A 10 3.91 18.16 -14.68
N GLU A 11 2.61 17.94 -14.82
CA GLU A 11 1.92 16.80 -14.21
C GLU A 11 2.12 15.52 -15.04
N ASN A 12 2.33 14.40 -14.35
CA ASN A 12 2.55 13.09 -14.97
C ASN A 12 1.27 12.26 -14.95
N VAL A 13 0.86 11.73 -16.10
CA VAL A 13 -0.16 10.67 -16.21
C VAL A 13 0.54 9.38 -16.62
N ILE A 14 0.38 8.33 -15.81
CA ILE A 14 1.06 7.05 -16.02
C ILE A 14 0.04 5.98 -16.42
N GLY A 15 0.14 5.49 -17.65
CA GLY A 15 -0.58 4.30 -18.12
C GLY A 15 0.26 3.05 -17.91
N ILE A 16 -0.23 2.08 -17.14
CA ILE A 16 0.51 0.86 -16.82
C ILE A 16 -0.04 -0.32 -17.62
N HIS A 17 0.85 -1.00 -18.35
CA HIS A 17 0.62 -2.36 -18.84
C HIS A 17 1.36 -3.35 -17.94
N ALA A 18 0.62 -4.17 -17.19
CA ALA A 18 1.18 -5.03 -16.15
C ALA A 18 2.29 -5.97 -16.66
N GLY A 19 2.14 -6.55 -17.86
CA GLY A 19 3.17 -7.42 -18.46
C GLY A 19 3.65 -8.51 -17.50
N ALA A 20 4.96 -8.62 -17.29
CA ALA A 20 5.54 -9.60 -16.37
C ALA A 20 5.11 -9.42 -14.89
N ASN A 21 4.69 -8.23 -14.47
CA ASN A 21 4.20 -8.01 -13.09
C ASN A 21 2.94 -8.84 -12.83
N ALA A 22 2.08 -9.03 -13.83
CA ALA A 22 0.90 -9.89 -13.71
C ALA A 22 1.24 -11.38 -13.56
N ALA A 23 2.46 -11.79 -13.89
CA ALA A 23 2.92 -13.17 -13.73
C ALA A 23 3.42 -13.48 -12.31
N LEU A 24 3.53 -12.47 -11.42
CA LEU A 24 3.84 -12.69 -10.02
C LEU A 24 2.66 -13.39 -9.34
N SER A 25 2.70 -14.72 -9.31
CA SER A 25 1.66 -15.57 -8.74
C SER A 25 1.94 -15.93 -7.28
N PRO A 26 0.92 -16.38 -6.51
CA PRO A 26 1.12 -16.87 -5.15
C PRO A 26 2.13 -18.02 -5.06
N ALA A 27 2.28 -18.84 -6.11
CA ALA A 27 3.26 -19.91 -6.15
C ALA A 27 4.71 -19.38 -6.19
N LEU A 28 4.95 -18.28 -6.89
CA LEU A 28 6.26 -17.61 -6.90
C LEU A 28 6.56 -16.97 -5.54
N VAL A 29 5.54 -16.44 -4.87
CA VAL A 29 5.66 -15.92 -3.50
C VAL A 29 6.00 -17.03 -2.52
N ASP A 30 5.30 -18.17 -2.60
CA ASP A 30 5.54 -19.33 -1.73
C ASP A 30 6.96 -19.90 -1.93
N ALA A 31 7.47 -19.90 -3.16
CA ALA A 31 8.86 -20.26 -3.43
C ALA A 31 9.89 -19.32 -2.76
N GLN A 32 9.48 -18.13 -2.31
CA GLN A 32 10.30 -17.19 -1.54
C GLN A 32 9.95 -17.16 -0.04
N ARG A 33 9.13 -18.10 0.45
CA ARG A 33 8.63 -18.13 1.83
C ARG A 33 9.72 -17.95 2.88
N GLU A 34 10.82 -18.70 2.80
CA GLU A 34 11.91 -18.61 3.78
C GLU A 34 12.56 -17.23 3.79
N ARG A 35 12.73 -16.60 2.62
CA ARG A 35 13.31 -15.26 2.52
C ARG A 35 12.40 -14.21 3.12
N ILE A 36 11.09 -14.33 2.91
CA ILE A 36 10.11 -13.45 3.54
C ILE A 36 10.13 -13.65 5.05
N ALA A 37 10.07 -14.89 5.53
CA ALA A 37 10.01 -15.22 6.95
C ALA A 37 11.25 -14.79 7.76
N GLN A 38 12.42 -14.74 7.12
CA GLN A 38 13.68 -14.33 7.76
C GLN A 38 13.98 -12.83 7.62
N ALA A 39 13.17 -12.09 6.88
CA ALA A 39 13.37 -10.65 6.69
C ALA A 39 12.89 -9.87 7.91
N ASP A 40 13.55 -8.73 8.18
CA ASP A 40 13.09 -7.78 9.21
C ASP A 40 11.79 -7.09 8.79
N ALA A 41 11.64 -6.83 7.48
CA ALA A 41 10.47 -6.19 6.91
C ALA A 41 10.19 -6.63 5.47
N LEU A 42 8.91 -6.57 5.09
CA LEU A 42 8.39 -6.78 3.75
C LEU A 42 7.68 -5.49 3.29
N LEU A 43 8.20 -4.87 2.23
CA LEU A 43 7.57 -3.70 1.59
C LEU A 43 6.86 -4.12 0.31
N MET A 44 5.59 -3.71 0.15
CA MET A 44 4.77 -4.03 -1.02
C MET A 44 4.04 -2.80 -1.59
N GLN A 45 3.64 -2.89 -2.87
CA GLN A 45 2.74 -1.97 -3.57
C GLN A 45 1.64 -2.75 -4.32
N LEU A 46 0.70 -2.04 -4.96
CA LEU A 46 -0.49 -2.62 -5.61
C LEU A 46 -0.38 -2.77 -7.13
N GLU A 47 0.83 -2.70 -7.69
CA GLU A 47 1.11 -2.99 -9.11
C GLU A 47 1.29 -4.48 -9.42
N SER A 48 1.25 -5.33 -8.38
CA SER A 48 1.25 -6.79 -8.50
C SER A 48 -0.15 -7.37 -8.26
N PRO A 49 -0.43 -8.62 -8.69
CA PRO A 49 -1.69 -9.28 -8.38
C PRO A 49 -2.00 -9.31 -6.88
N LEU A 50 -3.23 -8.97 -6.51
CA LEU A 50 -3.63 -8.77 -5.11
C LEU A 50 -3.52 -10.07 -4.31
N GLU A 51 -3.80 -11.20 -4.95
CA GLU A 51 -3.65 -12.53 -4.37
C GLU A 51 -2.20 -12.82 -3.95
N SER A 52 -1.21 -12.30 -4.68
CA SER A 52 0.21 -12.47 -4.37
C SER A 52 0.65 -11.55 -3.25
N VAL A 53 0.17 -10.31 -3.25
CA VAL A 53 0.37 -9.36 -2.13
C VAL A 53 -0.20 -9.95 -0.84
N LEU A 54 -1.43 -10.48 -0.89
CA LEU A 54 -2.06 -11.12 0.26
C LEU A 54 -1.31 -12.37 0.72
N ALA A 55 -0.85 -13.22 -0.20
CA ALA A 55 -0.04 -14.39 0.14
C ALA A 55 1.27 -13.99 0.85
N ALA A 56 1.94 -12.96 0.35
CA ALA A 56 3.18 -12.46 0.95
C ALA A 56 2.93 -11.85 2.33
N ALA A 57 1.87 -11.04 2.48
CA ALA A 57 1.45 -10.46 3.76
C ALA A 57 1.18 -11.55 4.81
N ARG A 58 0.49 -12.63 4.44
CA ARG A 58 0.22 -13.76 5.35
C ARG A 58 1.50 -14.44 5.81
N ILE A 59 2.45 -14.69 4.90
CA ILE A 59 3.73 -15.31 5.25
C ILE A 59 4.51 -14.41 6.21
N ALA A 60 4.61 -13.12 5.90
CA ALA A 60 5.31 -12.16 6.75
C ALA A 60 4.69 -12.07 8.14
N HIS A 61 3.37 -11.90 8.22
CA HIS A 61 2.63 -11.80 9.47
C HIS A 61 2.79 -13.06 10.35
N GLN A 62 2.72 -14.26 9.76
CA GLN A 62 2.92 -15.53 10.48
C GLN A 62 4.32 -15.70 11.06
N ASN A 63 5.32 -14.99 10.53
CA ASN A 63 6.73 -15.10 10.94
C ASN A 63 7.25 -13.83 11.62
N HIS A 64 6.36 -12.91 12.01
CA HIS A 64 6.71 -11.65 12.67
C HIS A 64 7.61 -10.71 11.85
N THR A 65 7.61 -10.85 10.52
CA THR A 65 8.22 -9.89 9.60
C THR A 65 7.31 -8.68 9.48
N THR A 66 7.86 -7.48 9.66
CA THR A 66 7.08 -6.23 9.61
C THR A 66 6.49 -6.03 8.21
N VAL A 67 5.18 -5.84 8.10
CA VAL A 67 4.49 -5.63 6.81
C VAL A 67 4.28 -4.14 6.58
N ALA A 68 4.98 -3.59 5.59
CA ALA A 68 4.80 -2.24 5.10
C ALA A 68 4.09 -2.25 3.74
N LEU A 69 2.99 -1.51 3.63
CA LEU A 69 2.23 -1.36 2.39
C LEU A 69 2.21 0.10 1.94
N ASN A 70 2.65 0.35 0.72
CA ASN A 70 2.30 1.56 -0.01
C ASN A 70 1.09 1.24 -0.89
N PRO A 71 -0.11 1.74 -0.58
CA PRO A 71 -1.35 1.37 -1.26
C PRO A 71 -1.53 2.07 -2.62
N ALA A 72 -0.44 2.23 -3.37
CA ALA A 72 -0.40 2.77 -4.73
C ALA A 72 -0.38 1.66 -5.78
N PRO A 73 -1.13 1.78 -6.90
CA PRO A 73 -2.11 2.83 -7.18
C PRO A 73 -3.41 2.69 -6.36
N ALA A 74 -4.11 3.81 -6.14
CA ALA A 74 -5.33 3.88 -5.33
C ALA A 74 -6.40 2.87 -5.78
N ARG A 75 -6.78 1.97 -4.87
CA ARG A 75 -7.87 1.00 -5.05
C ARG A 75 -8.42 0.56 -3.70
N GLU A 76 -9.61 -0.03 -3.72
CA GLU A 76 -10.16 -0.68 -2.53
C GLU A 76 -9.37 -1.95 -2.20
N LEU A 77 -9.15 -2.16 -0.90
CA LEU A 77 -8.43 -3.31 -0.35
C LEU A 77 -9.33 -4.11 0.58
N PRO A 78 -9.24 -5.44 0.57
CA PRO A 78 -10.00 -6.27 1.49
C PRO A 78 -9.51 -6.05 2.91
N ASP A 79 -10.43 -6.06 3.87
CA ASP A 79 -10.10 -5.90 5.30
C ASP A 79 -9.11 -6.97 5.78
N GLU A 80 -9.14 -8.16 5.18
CA GLU A 80 -8.18 -9.22 5.45
C GLU A 80 -6.73 -8.80 5.16
N LEU A 81 -6.48 -8.05 4.08
CA LEU A 81 -5.13 -7.55 3.80
C LEU A 81 -4.75 -6.46 4.80
N LEU A 82 -5.66 -5.53 5.07
CA LEU A 82 -5.39 -4.37 5.94
C LEU A 82 -5.09 -4.81 7.38
N ALA A 83 -5.75 -5.87 7.87
CA ALA A 83 -5.48 -6.46 9.18
C ALA A 83 -4.08 -7.10 9.31
N LEU A 84 -3.38 -7.35 8.20
CA LEU A 84 -2.03 -7.93 8.19
C LEU A 84 -0.93 -6.87 8.04
N VAL A 85 -1.29 -5.60 7.87
CA VAL A 85 -0.35 -4.50 7.62
C VAL A 85 0.03 -3.81 8.93
N ASP A 86 1.33 -3.69 9.20
CA ASP A 86 1.83 -2.95 10.36
C ASP A 86 2.00 -1.46 10.07
N ILE A 87 2.44 -1.14 8.85
CA ILE A 87 2.75 0.22 8.40
C ILE A 87 2.08 0.47 7.05
N ILE A 88 1.28 1.53 6.93
CA ILE A 88 0.70 1.97 5.66
C ILE A 88 1.11 3.40 5.30
N THR A 89 1.36 3.63 4.00
CA THR A 89 1.93 4.89 3.49
C THR A 89 1.11 5.53 2.36
N PRO A 90 -0.20 5.79 2.53
CA PRO A 90 -1.02 6.37 1.46
C PRO A 90 -0.69 7.86 1.22
N ASN A 91 -0.91 8.35 0.01
CA ASN A 91 -1.12 9.79 -0.23
C ASN A 91 -2.57 10.23 0.08
N GLU A 92 -2.90 11.52 -0.12
CA GLU A 92 -4.25 12.03 0.15
C GLU A 92 -5.35 11.29 -0.63
N THR A 93 -5.10 10.99 -1.91
CA THR A 93 -6.08 10.34 -2.80
C THR A 93 -6.28 8.87 -2.41
N GLU A 94 -5.21 8.18 -2.03
CA GLU A 94 -5.24 6.79 -1.57
C GLU A 94 -5.91 6.68 -0.19
N ALA A 95 -5.62 7.62 0.72
CA ALA A 95 -6.26 7.69 2.03
C ALA A 95 -7.77 7.90 1.89
N GLU A 96 -8.20 8.81 1.02
CA GLU A 96 -9.61 9.01 0.71
C GLU A 96 -10.24 7.74 0.13
N LYS A 97 -9.55 7.06 -0.79
CA LYS A 97 -10.07 5.84 -1.42
C LYS A 97 -10.23 4.68 -0.43
N LEU A 98 -9.33 4.57 0.55
CA LEU A 98 -9.36 3.50 1.57
C LEU A 98 -10.33 3.77 2.72
N THR A 99 -10.59 5.05 3.03
CA THR A 99 -11.31 5.44 4.25
C THR A 99 -12.65 6.13 3.99
N GLY A 100 -12.85 6.65 2.78
CA GLY A 100 -13.97 7.54 2.44
C GLY A 100 -13.81 8.96 2.98
N VAL A 101 -12.68 9.30 3.60
CA VAL A 101 -12.41 10.61 4.19
C VAL A 101 -11.48 11.39 3.26
N ARG A 102 -11.98 12.46 2.66
CA ARG A 102 -11.17 13.38 1.86
C ARG A 102 -10.17 14.13 2.76
N VAL A 103 -8.89 14.08 2.41
CA VAL A 103 -7.81 14.66 3.23
C VAL A 103 -7.39 16.02 2.68
N GLU A 104 -7.85 17.10 3.31
CA GLU A 104 -7.47 18.47 2.91
C GLU A 104 -6.64 19.20 3.97
N ASN A 105 -6.69 18.75 5.21
CA ASN A 105 -5.99 19.33 6.37
C ASN A 105 -5.64 18.23 7.39
N ASP A 106 -4.95 18.63 8.46
CA ASP A 106 -4.48 17.75 9.52
C ASP A 106 -5.61 17.03 10.27
N ASP A 107 -6.76 17.70 10.50
CA ASP A 107 -7.92 17.08 11.15
C ASP A 107 -8.52 15.96 10.30
N ASP A 108 -8.54 16.13 8.98
CA ASP A 108 -9.03 15.12 8.06
C ASP A 108 -8.03 13.96 7.92
N ALA A 109 -6.73 14.25 7.92
CA ALA A 109 -5.68 13.24 7.96
C ALA A 109 -5.79 12.38 9.23
N ALA A 110 -6.04 13.00 10.38
CA ALA A 110 -6.27 12.30 11.64
C ALA A 110 -7.51 11.38 11.58
N LYS A 111 -8.62 11.85 11.00
CA LYS A 111 -9.84 11.03 10.81
C LYS A 111 -9.58 9.84 9.89
N ALA A 112 -8.89 10.06 8.77
CA ALA A 112 -8.54 9.00 7.84
C ALA A 112 -7.63 7.95 8.51
N ALA A 113 -6.60 8.41 9.24
CA ALA A 113 -5.72 7.53 10.01
C ALA A 113 -6.49 6.70 11.05
N GLN A 114 -7.46 7.30 11.75
CA GLN A 114 -8.28 6.58 12.72
C GLN A 114 -9.08 5.42 12.07
N VAL A 115 -9.61 5.62 10.86
CA VAL A 115 -10.28 4.54 10.11
C VAL A 115 -9.30 3.40 9.79
N LEU A 116 -8.07 3.72 9.41
CA LEU A 116 -7.03 2.73 9.12
C LEU A 116 -6.58 1.98 10.38
N HIS A 117 -6.48 2.65 11.53
CA HIS A 117 -6.20 2.01 12.82
C HIS A 117 -7.32 1.04 13.24
N VAL A 118 -8.60 1.39 13.01
CA VAL A 118 -9.74 0.49 13.27
C VAL A 118 -9.66 -0.78 12.41
N LYS A 119 -9.03 -0.71 11.24
CA LYS A 119 -8.78 -1.88 10.38
C LYS A 119 -7.58 -2.73 10.82
N GLY A 120 -6.89 -2.36 11.90
CA GLY A 120 -5.81 -3.14 12.51
C GLY A 120 -4.41 -2.60 12.26
N ILE A 121 -4.27 -1.51 11.49
CA ILE A 121 -2.95 -0.98 11.12
C ILE A 121 -2.38 -0.17 12.27
N ARG A 122 -1.15 -0.50 12.68
CA ARG A 122 -0.50 0.16 13.83
C ARG A 122 0.06 1.53 13.50
N THR A 123 0.71 1.67 12.34
CA THR A 123 1.41 2.89 11.93
C THR A 123 0.85 3.39 10.62
N VAL A 124 0.42 4.64 10.58
CA VAL A 124 -0.16 5.28 9.40
C VAL A 124 0.65 6.53 9.08
N LEU A 125 1.18 6.61 7.86
CA LEU A 125 1.92 7.76 7.35
C LEU A 125 1.22 8.30 6.11
N ILE A 126 0.43 9.36 6.24
CA ILE A 126 -0.28 9.96 5.10
C ILE A 126 0.63 11.03 4.48
N THR A 127 1.10 10.81 3.25
CA THR A 127 1.93 11.81 2.56
C THR A 127 1.04 12.94 2.04
N LEU A 128 1.45 14.20 2.26
CA LEU A 128 0.67 15.42 1.99
C LEU A 128 1.31 16.31 0.90
N GLY A 129 1.97 15.68 -0.08
CA GLY A 129 2.77 16.36 -1.09
C GLY A 129 3.84 17.27 -0.49
N SER A 130 3.82 18.56 -0.86
CA SER A 130 4.77 19.57 -0.36
C SER A 130 4.61 19.91 1.12
N ARG A 131 3.50 19.52 1.76
CA ARG A 131 3.26 19.72 3.20
C ARG A 131 3.96 18.67 4.07
N GLY A 132 4.60 17.68 3.46
CA GLY A 132 5.33 16.62 4.16
C GLY A 132 4.47 15.39 4.41
N VAL A 133 4.38 14.96 5.67
CA VAL A 133 3.69 13.72 6.05
C VAL A 133 2.96 13.90 7.38
N TRP A 134 1.78 13.33 7.49
CA TRP A 134 1.03 13.18 8.74
C TRP A 134 1.29 11.79 9.35
N PRO A 135 1.99 11.70 10.51
CA PRO A 135 2.22 10.44 11.19
C PRO A 135 1.16 10.15 12.28
N ALA A 136 0.70 8.90 12.36
CA ALA A 136 -0.20 8.40 13.40
C ALA A 136 0.10 6.94 13.79
#